data_AF-I0SWA9-F1
#
_entry.id   AF-I0SWA9-F1
#
_cell.length_a   1.000
_cell.length_b   1.000
_cell.length_c   1.000
_cell.angle_alpha   90.00
_cell.angle_beta   90.00
_cell.angle_gamma   90.00
#
_symmetry.space_group_name_H-M   'P 1'
#
loop_
_entity.id
_entity.type
_entity.pdbx_description
1 polymer ?
#
loop_
_entity_poly.entity_id
_entity_poly.type
_entity_poly.pdbx_seq_one_letter_code
_entity_poly.pdbx_strand_id
1 'polypeptide(L)'
;MVAQTLHLEQVINNFRNRYGSFFSDSLSTVLGGMSILLYGVIASNGLKVLIKERVDFGQMRNLIIASAMLVLGLGGAILKLGPVTLLVTALSAMTGIILNLILPYENKD
;
A
#
# COMPACT_ATOMS: atom_id res chain seq x y z
N MET A 1 12.54 52.16 -1.54
CA MET A 1 11.16 51.66 -1.33
C MET A 1 11.06 50.14 -1.53
N VAL A 2 11.49 49.58 -2.67
CA VAL A 2 11.42 48.12 -2.96
C VAL A 2 12.32 47.26 -2.06
N ALA A 3 13.47 47.76 -1.58
CA ALA A 3 14.33 46.99 -0.67
C ALA A 3 13.72 46.81 0.73
N GLN A 4 13.02 47.82 1.26
CA GLN A 4 12.38 47.73 2.58
C GLN A 4 11.18 46.76 2.60
N THR A 5 10.46 46.60 1.48
CA THR A 5 9.38 45.60 1.38
C THR A 5 9.90 44.16 1.35
N LEU A 6 11.11 43.91 0.82
CA LEU A 6 11.73 42.58 0.84
C LEU A 6 12.20 42.16 2.24
N HIS A 7 12.68 43.10 3.06
CA HIS A 7 13.08 42.78 4.44
C HIS A 7 11.88 42.34 5.31
N LEU A 8 10.70 42.92 5.08
CA LEU A 8 9.48 42.60 5.81
C LEU A 8 8.95 41.21 5.42
N GLU A 9 8.99 40.86 4.14
CA GLU A 9 8.68 39.50 3.62
C GLU A 9 9.60 38.42 4.23
N GLN A 10 10.89 38.72 4.38
CA GLN A 10 11.86 37.78 4.97
C GLN A 10 11.59 37.55 6.46
N VAL A 11 11.20 38.59 7.19
CA VAL A 11 10.83 38.46 8.61
C VAL A 11 9.56 37.62 8.75
N ILE A 12 8.53 37.87 7.94
CA ILE A 12 7.28 37.12 7.95
C ILE A 12 7.51 35.64 7.60
N ASN A 13 8.34 35.34 6.60
CA ASN A 13 8.67 33.96 6.24
C ASN A 13 9.50 33.24 7.30
N ASN A 14 10.41 33.93 7.99
CA ASN A 14 11.15 33.35 9.12
C ASN A 14 10.22 33.01 10.31
N PHE A 15 9.26 33.88 10.63
CA PHE A 15 8.27 33.58 11.68
C PHE A 15 7.38 32.38 11.29
N ARG A 16 6.89 32.33 10.04
CA ARG A 16 6.08 31.19 9.56
C ARG A 16 6.84 29.87 9.59
N ASN A 17 8.11 29.86 9.17
CA ASN A 17 8.93 28.65 9.21
C ASN A 17 9.27 28.22 10.64
N ARG A 18 9.55 29.16 11.56
CA ARG A 18 9.89 28.86 12.96
C ARG A 18 8.73 28.19 13.69
N TYR A 19 7.48 28.61 13.45
CA TYR A 19 6.31 27.94 14.04
C TYR A 19 5.90 26.68 13.27
N GLY A 20 6.03 26.68 11.94
CA GLY A 20 5.68 25.53 11.10
C GLY A 20 6.52 24.29 11.37
N SER A 21 7.80 24.42 11.73
CA SER A 21 8.68 23.28 11.98
C SER A 21 8.28 22.47 13.23
N PHE A 22 7.86 23.13 14.32
CA PHE A 22 7.46 22.44 15.56
C PHE A 22 6.23 21.55 15.38
N PHE A 23 5.24 22.00 14.60
CA PHE A 23 4.06 21.18 14.30
C PHE A 23 4.36 20.07 13.29
N SER A 24 5.25 20.32 12.33
CA SER A 24 5.63 19.34 11.30
C SER A 24 6.34 18.13 11.91
N ASP A 25 7.23 18.34 12.89
CA ASP A 25 7.99 17.27 13.53
C ASP A 25 7.09 16.31 14.30
N SER A 26 6.16 16.84 15.11
CA SER A 26 5.18 16.03 15.84
C SER A 26 4.19 15.30 14.92
N LEU A 27 3.76 15.95 13.83
CA LEU A 27 2.81 15.38 12.88
C LEU A 27 3.42 14.26 12.03
N SER A 28 4.71 14.34 11.68
CA SER A 28 5.40 13.30 10.89
C SER A 28 5.37 11.91 11.54
N THR A 29 5.56 11.85 12.86
CA THR A 29 5.54 10.60 13.63
C THR A 29 4.12 10.04 13.75
N VAL A 30 3.12 10.92 13.93
CA VAL A 30 1.71 10.53 14.01
C VAL A 30 1.17 10.08 12.65
N LEU A 31 1.54 10.76 11.56
CA LEU A 31 1.20 10.37 10.19
C LEU A 31 1.72 8.96 9.87
N GLY A 32 2.94 8.63 10.32
CA GLY A 32 3.48 7.28 10.24
C GLY A 32 2.59 6.26 10.92
N GLY A 33 2.27 6.46 12.20
CA GLY A 33 1.42 5.55 12.98
C GLY A 33 0.01 5.39 12.41
N MET A 34 -0.62 6.49 12.01
CA MET A 34 -1.96 6.47 11.42
C MET A 34 -1.96 5.75 10.07
N SER A 35 -0.93 5.91 9.25
CA SER A 35 -0.82 5.20 7.97
C SER A 35 -0.76 3.68 8.15
N ILE A 36 -0.01 3.20 9.16
CA ILE A 36 0.09 1.76 9.48
C ILE A 36 -1.28 1.21 9.87
N LEU A 37 -2.03 1.94 10.72
CA LEU A 37 -3.39 1.54 11.10
C LEU A 37 -4.35 1.53 9.90
N LEU A 38 -4.29 2.56 9.04
CA LEU A 38 -5.14 2.65 7.85
C LEU A 38 -4.88 1.48 6.89
N TYR A 39 -3.62 1.22 6.55
CA TYR A 39 -3.26 0.07 5.71
C TYR A 39 -3.59 -1.26 6.40
N GLY A 40 -3.41 -1.36 7.72
CA GLY A 40 -3.75 -2.54 8.51
C GLY A 40 -5.25 -2.86 8.52
N VAL A 41 -6.11 -1.85 8.60
CA VAL A 41 -7.57 -2.01 8.53
C VAL A 41 -7.99 -2.44 7.12
N ILE A 42 -7.38 -1.89 6.06
CA ILE A 42 -7.64 -2.31 4.68
C ILE A 42 -7.26 -3.79 4.49
N ALA A 43 -6.08 -4.20 4.96
CA ALA A 43 -5.63 -5.59 4.90
C ALA A 43 -6.54 -6.53 5.71
N SER A 44 -6.93 -6.12 6.92
CA SER A 44 -7.84 -6.89 7.78
C SER A 44 -9.22 -7.07 7.15
N ASN A 45 -9.74 -6.07 6.42
CA ASN A 45 -10.98 -6.20 5.68
C ASN A 45 -10.87 -7.20 4.52
N GLY A 46 -9.72 -7.23 3.82
CA GLY A 46 -9.45 -8.27 2.83
C GLY A 46 -9.45 -9.68 3.43
N LEU A 47 -8.76 -9.86 4.57
CA LEU A 47 -8.73 -11.13 5.28
C LEU A 47 -10.13 -11.54 5.80
N LYS A 48 -10.93 -10.57 6.27
CA LYS A 48 -12.31 -10.80 6.70
C LYS A 48 -13.18 -11.35 5.57
N VAL A 49 -12.97 -10.91 4.33
CA VAL A 49 -13.67 -11.47 3.16
C VAL A 49 -13.29 -12.94 2.95
N LEU A 50 -12.00 -13.31 3.06
CA LEU A 50 -11.55 -14.70 2.92
C LEU A 50 -12.20 -15.62 3.97
N ILE A 51 -12.33 -15.14 5.21
CA ILE A 51 -12.98 -15.89 6.30
C ILE A 51 -14.50 -15.98 6.07
N LYS A 52 -15.13 -14.89 5.63
CA LYS A 52 -16.57 -14.81 5.37
C LYS A 52 -16.99 -15.78 4.26
N GLU A 53 -16.21 -15.84 3.18
CA GLU A 53 -16.42 -16.76 2.05
C GLU A 53 -15.93 -18.19 2.35
N ARG A 54 -15.49 -18.47 3.59
CA ARG A 54 -15.05 -19.81 4.03
C ARG A 54 -13.99 -20.42 3.10
N VAL A 55 -13.01 -19.63 2.68
CA VAL A 55 -11.92 -20.13 1.83
C VAL A 55 -11.15 -21.24 2.57
N ASP A 56 -11.22 -22.45 2.05
CA ASP A 56 -10.52 -23.62 2.59
C ASP A 56 -9.05 -23.59 2.14
N PHE A 57 -8.14 -23.26 3.07
CA PHE A 57 -6.69 -23.31 2.88
C PHE A 57 -6.11 -24.73 3.04
N GLY A 58 -6.92 -25.72 3.43
CA GLY A 58 -6.54 -27.12 3.39
C GLY A 58 -6.43 -27.67 1.97
N GLN A 59 -7.04 -27.01 0.99
CA GLN A 59 -6.84 -27.32 -0.42
C GLN A 59 -5.54 -26.67 -0.92
N MET A 60 -4.61 -27.49 -1.42
CA MET A 60 -3.32 -27.02 -1.94
C MET A 60 -3.48 -25.91 -2.98
N ARG A 61 -4.52 -25.98 -3.83
CA ARG A 61 -4.85 -24.95 -4.82
C ARG A 61 -5.02 -23.56 -4.20
N ASN A 62 -5.91 -23.43 -3.22
CA ASN A 62 -6.19 -22.13 -2.59
C ASN A 62 -4.98 -21.62 -1.81
N LEU A 63 -4.24 -22.52 -1.16
CA LEU A 63 -3.02 -22.20 -0.44
C LEU A 63 -1.93 -21.64 -1.37
N ILE A 64 -1.71 -22.26 -2.53
CA ILE A 64 -0.73 -21.81 -3.53
C ILE A 64 -1.13 -20.46 -4.10
N ILE A 65 -2.41 -20.26 -4.46
CA ILE A 65 -2.91 -18.99 -5.00
C ILE A 65 -2.68 -17.86 -3.98
N ALA A 66 -3.11 -18.03 -2.74
CA ALA A 66 -2.97 -17.01 -1.71
C ALA A 66 -1.49 -16.71 -1.38
N SER A 67 -0.65 -17.74 -1.30
CA SER A 67 0.78 -17.59 -1.03
C SER A 67 1.49 -16.85 -2.16
N ALA A 68 1.19 -17.17 -3.42
CA ALA A 68 1.76 -16.47 -4.58
C ALA A 68 1.34 -14.99 -4.62
N MET A 69 0.05 -14.70 -4.34
CA MET A 69 -0.45 -13.33 -4.24
C MET A 69 0.27 -12.54 -3.12
N LEU A 70 0.52 -13.17 -1.97
CA LEU A 70 1.24 -12.56 -0.84
C LEU A 70 2.70 -12.28 -1.16
N VAL A 71 3.43 -13.25 -1.74
CA VAL A 71 4.85 -13.07 -2.10
C VAL A 71 5.03 -11.95 -3.10
N LEU A 72 4.19 -11.89 -4.15
CA LEU A 72 4.28 -10.82 -5.14
C LEU A 72 3.80 -9.46 -4.59
N GLY A 73 2.73 -9.48 -3.78
CA GLY A 73 2.12 -8.28 -3.18
C GLY A 73 3.00 -7.61 -2.13
N LEU A 74 3.70 -8.39 -1.30
CA LEU A 74 4.59 -7.90 -0.25
C LEU A 74 6.04 -7.75 -0.75
N GLY A 75 6.46 -8.56 -1.74
CA GLY A 75 7.82 -8.59 -2.26
C GLY A 75 8.22 -7.39 -3.12
N GLY A 76 7.30 -6.45 -3.37
CA GLY A 76 7.61 -5.24 -4.13
C GLY A 76 7.92 -5.49 -5.61
N ALA A 77 7.35 -6.56 -6.20
CA ALA A 77 7.59 -6.92 -7.59
C ALA A 77 6.98 -5.87 -8.53
N ILE A 78 7.83 -5.12 -9.23
CA ILE A 78 7.42 -4.12 -10.23
C ILE A 78 7.79 -4.64 -11.61
N LEU A 79 6.79 -4.97 -12.43
CA LEU A 79 7.01 -5.34 -13.82
C LEU A 79 6.92 -4.09 -14.70
N LYS A 80 8.05 -3.74 -15.31
CA LYS A 80 8.14 -2.69 -16.32
C LYS A 80 8.10 -3.34 -17.70
N LEU A 81 6.98 -3.23 -18.39
CA LEU A 81 6.79 -3.70 -19.76
C LEU A 81 6.82 -2.48 -20.69
N GLY A 82 8.02 -2.07 -21.08
CA GLY A 82 8.23 -0.89 -21.93
C GLY A 82 7.68 0.40 -21.29
N PRO A 83 6.75 1.13 -21.93
CA PRO A 83 6.18 2.36 -21.39
C PRO A 83 5.17 2.13 -20.25
N VAL A 84 4.72 0.90 -20.01
CA VAL A 84 3.72 0.58 -18.99
C VAL A 84 4.40 -0.04 -17.76
N THR A 85 4.21 0.59 -16.60
CA THR A 85 4.67 0.05 -15.32
C THR A 85 3.48 -0.54 -14.57
N LEU A 86 3.49 -1.85 -14.34
CA LEU A 86 2.49 -2.51 -13.52
C LEU A 86 2.82 -2.31 -12.05
N LEU A 87 1.84 -1.80 -11.30
CA LEU A 87 1.94 -1.70 -9.85
C LEU A 87 1.89 -3.09 -9.21
N VAL A 88 2.55 -3.21 -8.07
CA VAL A 88 2.66 -4.44 -7.27
C VAL A 88 1.30 -5.03 -6.93
N THR A 89 0.31 -4.20 -6.58
CA THR A 89 -1.06 -4.63 -6.25
C THR A 89 -1.80 -5.21 -7.46
N ALA A 90 -1.67 -4.57 -8.62
CA ALA A 90 -2.25 -5.05 -9.87
C ALA A 90 -1.58 -6.36 -10.30
N LEU A 91 -0.26 -6.47 -10.14
CA LEU A 91 0.49 -7.67 -10.48
C LEU A 91 0.13 -8.87 -9.59
N SER A 92 -0.02 -8.64 -8.27
CA SER A 92 -0.48 -9.64 -7.32
C SER A 92 -1.90 -10.14 -7.67
N ALA A 93 -2.84 -9.23 -7.92
CA ALA A 93 -4.21 -9.56 -8.30
C ALA A 93 -4.27 -10.36 -9.62
N MET A 94 -3.53 -9.89 -10.64
CA MET A 94 -3.47 -10.56 -11.94
C MET A 94 -2.89 -11.97 -11.82
N THR A 95 -1.82 -12.14 -11.04
CA THR A 95 -1.25 -13.48 -10.80
C THR A 95 -2.27 -14.38 -10.11
N GLY A 96 -2.98 -13.89 -9.09
CA GLY A 96 -4.04 -14.66 -8.43
C GLY A 96 -5.13 -15.14 -9.39
N ILE A 97 -5.59 -14.27 -10.29
CA ILE A 97 -6.58 -14.61 -11.32
C ILE A 97 -6.02 -15.67 -12.28
N ILE A 98 -4.81 -15.45 -12.82
CA ILE A 98 -4.16 -16.36 -13.76
C ILE A 98 -3.98 -17.75 -13.13
N LEU A 99 -3.49 -17.81 -11.89
CA LEU A 99 -3.25 -19.05 -11.17
C LEU A 99 -4.58 -19.77 -10.85
N ASN A 100 -5.63 -19.02 -10.50
CA ASN A 100 -6.97 -19.59 -10.32
C ASN A 100 -7.53 -20.21 -11.61
N LEU A 101 -7.20 -19.67 -12.80
CA LEU A 101 -7.63 -20.24 -14.09
C LEU A 101 -6.80 -21.46 -14.52
N ILE A 102 -5.49 -21.44 -14.27
CA ILE A 102 -4.58 -22.52 -14.71
C ILE A 102 -4.71 -23.75 -13.82
N LEU A 103 -4.91 -23.58 -12.51
CA LEU A 103 -4.95 -24.72 -11.59
C LEU A 103 -6.30 -25.46 -11.71
N PRO A 104 -6.30 -26.73 -12.16
CA PRO A 104 -7.51 -27.54 -12.25
C PRO A 104 -8.09 -27.80 -10.86
N TYR A 105 -9.42 -27.95 -10.79
CA TYR A 105 -10.09 -28.38 -9.58
C TYR A 105 -9.70 -29.83 -9.28
N GLU A 106 -8.99 -30.04 -8.18
CA GLU A 106 -8.74 -31.39 -7.69
C GLU A 106 -10.07 -31.91 -7.15
N ASN A 107 -10.69 -32.83 -7.90
CA ASN A 107 -11.84 -33.58 -7.42
C ASN A 107 -11.37 -34.39 -6.22
N LYS A 108 -11.74 -33.93 -5.02
CA LYS A 108 -11.80 -34.79 -3.85
C LYS A 108 -12.90 -35.82 -4.12
N ASP A 109 -12.47 -36.99 -4.59
CA ASP A 109 -13.07 -38.24 -4.10
C ASP A 109 -12.75 -38.40 -2.61
#